data_AF-A0A0S6XLP1-F1
#
_entry.id   AF-A0A0S6XLP1-F1
#
_cell.length_a   1.000
_cell.length_b   1.000
_cell.length_c   1.000
_cell.angle_alpha   90.00
_cell.angle_beta   90.00
_cell.angle_gamma   90.00
#
_symmetry.space_group_name_H-M   'P 1'
#
loop_
_entity.id
_entity.type
_entity.pdbx_description
1 polymer ?
#
loop_
_entity_poly.entity_id
_entity_poly.type
_entity_poly.pdbx_seq_one_letter_code
_entity_poly.pdbx_strand_id
1 'polypeptide(L)'
;MAESATSAAAKGASYLMILQISSRAATFVLNQILLRFLTPVTLGRSVQLELYSISVLFFARESLRVAVQRVAVSDAAIPSPAKRDSKEAQVVDTTDNTKCSDQGDPSTGKSVQTVVNLAYPALLLGLWLTLILGVVCQTALLNAGYAIEKQNQQCNTGINAYISVSVAIYGLASLIELASEPGFVAAQSLLLFKVRAGAEAAATVAKTIATVSSALYAHRRSTNIGVLPFALGQLAYACALLIYYNLAMRSISSRHGFSLLLSELGDDDRYHFGYFSKPLLTIATSLSVQSGIKYVLTQGDSILIATLASLQDQGTYALASNYGGLVARMLFQPIEEASRNLFAKLCSSLGPSSGQEKAAQILSMILRLYSLITVLAVTLGPILAPLLLSFVAGSRWTDLGAGKVLGIYTYYIPLLAVNGITEAFVAAVANNKELYRQSVWMGAFFVFFAGSAWWFVAKLQLGAEGIVWANCVNMSARIVYCFWFISGYFGARGIMMSTNKGYQNFSLLSALPSAASIAVGTSIPFLLNASEGYLSAYSSLGELIRVGGVAAVVVIAM
;
A
#
# COMPACT_ATOMS: atom_id res chain seq x y z
N MET A 1 -3.81 12.52 37.17
CA MET A 1 -4.29 12.99 35.84
C MET A 1 -3.50 12.41 34.66
N ALA A 2 -2.23 12.01 34.79
CA ALA A 2 -1.49 11.36 33.69
C ALA A 2 -1.94 9.91 33.39
N GLU A 3 -2.36 9.14 34.40
CA GLU A 3 -2.81 7.74 34.23
C GLU A 3 -4.13 7.58 33.45
N SER A 4 -5.05 8.55 33.53
CA SER A 4 -6.31 8.49 32.78
C SER A 4 -6.10 8.80 31.29
N ALA A 5 -5.16 9.69 30.97
CA ALA A 5 -4.78 10.01 29.59
C ALA A 5 -4.04 8.85 28.92
N THR A 6 -3.15 8.15 29.62
CA THR A 6 -2.47 6.94 29.10
C THR A 6 -3.43 5.77 28.94
N SER A 7 -4.39 5.58 29.85
CA SER A 7 -5.43 4.55 29.75
C SER A 7 -6.40 4.82 28.59
N ALA A 8 -6.81 6.08 28.40
CA ALA A 8 -7.63 6.48 27.26
C ALA A 8 -6.88 6.36 25.92
N ALA A 9 -5.59 6.74 25.88
CA ALA A 9 -4.74 6.57 24.71
C ALA A 9 -4.51 5.08 24.37
N ALA A 10 -4.31 4.22 25.38
CA ALA A 10 -4.17 2.78 25.19
C ALA A 10 -5.47 2.15 24.68
N LYS A 11 -6.64 2.53 25.22
CA LYS A 11 -7.95 2.09 24.72
C LYS A 11 -8.23 2.56 23.30
N GLY A 12 -7.85 3.80 22.96
CA GLY A 12 -7.94 4.33 21.59
C GLY A 12 -7.05 3.56 20.61
N ALA A 13 -5.80 3.29 21.00
CA ALA A 13 -4.86 2.49 20.20
C ALA A 13 -5.37 1.05 20.00
N SER A 14 -5.89 0.40 21.06
CA SER A 14 -6.46 -0.95 20.94
C SER A 14 -7.70 -0.99 20.05
N TYR A 15 -8.57 0.04 20.13
CA TYR A 15 -9.75 0.12 19.27
C TYR A 15 -9.37 0.30 17.80
N LEU A 16 -8.38 1.15 17.50
CA LEU A 16 -7.86 1.33 16.15
C LEU A 16 -7.20 0.06 15.61
N MET A 17 -6.44 -0.66 16.45
CA MET A 17 -5.89 -1.97 16.08
C MET A 17 -6.98 -2.99 15.76
N ILE A 18 -7.99 -3.13 16.62
CA ILE A 18 -9.11 -4.06 16.40
C ILE A 18 -9.89 -3.69 15.14
N LEU A 19 -10.14 -2.40 14.90
CA LEU A 19 -10.83 -1.93 13.69
C LEU A 19 -10.03 -2.26 12.42
N GLN A 20 -8.71 -2.01 12.44
CA GLN A 20 -7.83 -2.34 11.32
C GLN A 20 -7.78 -3.85 11.06
N ILE A 21 -7.67 -4.66 12.11
CA ILE A 21 -7.69 -6.14 12.00
C ILE A 21 -9.03 -6.61 11.43
N SER A 22 -10.15 -6.11 11.96
CA SER A 22 -11.49 -6.52 11.54
C SER A 22 -11.77 -6.16 10.08
N SER A 23 -11.39 -4.95 9.66
CA SER A 23 -11.52 -4.52 8.26
C SER A 23 -10.69 -5.41 7.32
N ARG A 24 -9.43 -5.69 7.68
CA ARG A 24 -8.54 -6.56 6.89
C ARG A 24 -9.02 -8.02 6.85
N ALA A 25 -9.59 -8.51 7.94
CA ALA A 25 -10.20 -9.84 8.01
C ALA A 25 -11.44 -9.93 7.10
N ALA A 26 -12.28 -8.91 7.08
CA ALA A 26 -13.44 -8.86 6.18
C ALA A 26 -12.99 -8.90 4.70
N THR A 27 -11.99 -8.08 4.32
CA THR A 27 -11.42 -8.11 2.97
C THR A 27 -10.80 -9.47 2.63
N PHE A 28 -10.15 -10.13 3.60
CA PHE A 28 -9.59 -11.46 3.42
C PHE A 28 -10.67 -12.51 3.11
N VAL A 29 -11.77 -12.52 3.86
CA VAL A 29 -12.91 -13.43 3.63
C VAL A 29 -13.52 -13.21 2.24
N LEU A 30 -13.70 -11.95 1.84
CA LEU A 30 -14.23 -11.60 0.52
C LEU A 30 -13.29 -12.06 -0.62
N ASN A 31 -11.99 -11.84 -0.46
CA ASN A 31 -10.99 -12.37 -1.40
C ASN A 31 -11.00 -13.90 -1.44
N GLN A 32 -11.29 -14.57 -0.32
CA GLN A 32 -11.36 -16.04 -0.28
C GLN A 32 -12.46 -16.60 -1.17
N ILE A 33 -13.63 -15.96 -1.13
CA ILE A 33 -14.76 -16.34 -1.98
C ILE A 33 -14.38 -16.16 -3.45
N LEU A 34 -13.73 -15.05 -3.78
CA LEU A 34 -13.30 -14.75 -5.13
C LEU A 34 -12.30 -15.80 -5.67
N LEU A 35 -11.30 -16.18 -4.87
CA LEU A 35 -10.23 -17.11 -5.27
C LEU A 35 -10.73 -18.51 -5.63
N ARG A 36 -11.89 -18.94 -5.13
CA ARG A 36 -12.51 -20.22 -5.52
C ARG A 36 -12.91 -20.27 -7.00
N PHE A 37 -13.11 -19.11 -7.62
CA PHE A 37 -13.53 -18.99 -9.01
C PHE A 37 -12.40 -18.56 -9.96
N LEU A 38 -11.19 -18.37 -9.43
CA LEU A 38 -10.07 -17.84 -10.20
C LEU A 38 -9.04 -18.91 -10.59
N THR A 39 -8.32 -18.61 -11.65
CA THR A 39 -7.13 -19.36 -12.07
C THR A 39 -5.90 -18.46 -11.91
N PRO A 40 -4.68 -19.00 -11.80
CA PRO A 40 -3.46 -18.19 -11.77
C PRO A 40 -3.36 -17.26 -12.98
N VAL A 41 -3.70 -17.73 -14.19
CA VAL A 41 -3.66 -16.89 -15.41
C VAL A 41 -4.68 -15.75 -15.32
N THR A 42 -5.91 -16.02 -14.87
CA THR A 42 -6.93 -14.98 -14.70
C THR A 42 -6.49 -13.93 -13.67
N LEU A 43 -5.87 -14.37 -12.57
CA LEU A 43 -5.35 -13.50 -11.52
C LEU A 43 -4.12 -12.69 -12.01
N GLY A 44 -3.24 -13.28 -12.80
CA GLY A 44 -2.13 -12.56 -13.44
C GLY A 44 -2.64 -11.46 -14.38
N ARG A 45 -3.70 -11.72 -15.14
CA ARG A 45 -4.32 -10.69 -15.98
C ARG A 45 -4.97 -9.58 -15.19
N SER A 46 -5.61 -9.89 -14.06
CA SER A 46 -6.20 -8.83 -13.22
C SER A 46 -5.10 -7.92 -12.65
N VAL A 47 -3.94 -8.46 -12.31
CA VAL A 47 -2.77 -7.64 -11.86
C VAL A 47 -2.33 -6.67 -12.95
N GLN A 48 -2.27 -7.08 -14.22
CA GLN A 48 -1.91 -6.17 -15.32
C GLN A 48 -2.97 -5.08 -15.56
N LEU A 49 -4.25 -5.42 -15.46
CA LEU A 49 -5.34 -4.45 -15.60
C LEU A 49 -5.35 -3.44 -14.44
N GLU A 50 -5.06 -3.90 -13.23
CA GLU A 50 -4.90 -3.04 -12.06
C GLU A 50 -3.69 -2.11 -12.21
N LEU A 51 -2.53 -2.62 -12.65
CA LEU A 51 -1.35 -1.81 -12.95
C LEU A 51 -1.65 -0.76 -14.04
N TYR A 52 -2.40 -1.12 -15.08
CA TYR A 52 -2.85 -0.18 -16.11
C TYR A 52 -3.68 0.97 -15.51
N SER A 53 -4.70 0.66 -14.72
CA SER A 53 -5.56 1.68 -14.10
C SER A 53 -4.79 2.58 -13.13
N ILE A 54 -3.95 1.99 -12.27
CA ILE A 54 -3.09 2.73 -11.34
C ILE A 54 -2.16 3.66 -12.11
N SER A 55 -1.55 3.19 -13.21
CA SER A 55 -0.67 4.01 -14.06
C SER A 55 -1.42 5.23 -14.62
N VAL A 56 -2.60 5.00 -15.22
CA VAL A 56 -3.42 6.08 -15.79
C VAL A 56 -3.76 7.12 -14.73
N LEU A 57 -4.31 6.67 -13.60
CA LEU A 57 -4.75 7.55 -12.52
C LEU A 57 -3.59 8.33 -11.90
N PHE A 58 -2.45 7.68 -11.67
CA PHE A 58 -1.28 8.30 -11.07
C PHE A 58 -0.75 9.44 -11.95
N PHE A 59 -0.47 9.15 -13.24
CA PHE A 59 0.05 10.16 -14.15
C PHE A 59 -0.96 11.26 -14.47
N ALA A 60 -2.27 10.96 -14.39
CA ALA A 60 -3.33 11.93 -14.62
C ALA A 60 -3.50 12.94 -13.49
N ARG A 61 -3.50 12.50 -12.21
CA ARG A 61 -4.01 13.35 -11.11
C ARG A 61 -3.09 13.52 -9.91
N GLU A 62 -2.04 12.70 -9.75
CA GLU A 62 -1.28 12.69 -8.49
C GLU A 62 -0.53 14.01 -8.25
N SER A 63 0.13 14.53 -9.28
CA SER A 63 0.85 15.82 -9.17
C SER A 63 -0.09 16.99 -8.87
N LEU A 64 -1.33 16.93 -9.38
CA LEU A 64 -2.36 17.92 -9.08
C LEU A 64 -2.81 17.85 -7.62
N ARG A 65 -3.07 16.65 -7.09
CA ARG A 65 -3.43 16.46 -5.68
C ARG A 65 -2.35 17.04 -4.74
N VAL A 66 -1.07 16.84 -5.06
CA VAL A 66 0.04 17.40 -4.29
C VAL A 66 0.11 18.93 -4.43
N ALA A 67 -0.13 19.48 -5.63
CA ALA A 67 -0.13 20.92 -5.84
C ALA A 67 -1.24 21.61 -5.01
N VAL A 68 -2.43 21.02 -4.96
CA VAL A 68 -3.57 21.53 -4.19
C VAL A 68 -3.28 21.60 -2.68
N GLN A 69 -2.60 20.59 -2.13
CA GLN A 69 -2.22 20.58 -0.72
C GLN A 69 -1.30 21.74 -0.33
N ARG A 70 -0.50 22.26 -1.27
CA ARG A 70 0.42 23.39 -1.02
C ARG A 70 -0.29 24.75 -1.01
N VAL A 71 -1.40 24.88 -1.73
CA VAL A 71 -2.18 26.14 -1.75
C VAL A 71 -3.06 26.30 -0.52
N ALA A 72 -3.65 25.22 -0.01
CA ALA A 72 -4.37 25.26 1.27
C ALA A 72 -3.50 25.78 2.44
N VAL A 73 -2.18 25.57 2.37
CA VAL A 73 -1.21 26.09 3.35
C VAL A 73 -0.81 27.55 3.06
N SER A 74 -0.78 27.96 1.79
CA SER A 74 -0.34 29.30 1.38
C SER A 74 -1.44 30.36 1.55
N ASP A 75 -2.70 30.02 1.29
CA ASP A 75 -3.83 30.94 1.51
C ASP A 75 -4.12 31.18 3.00
N ALA A 76 -3.74 30.24 3.88
CA ALA A 76 -3.80 30.42 5.33
C ALA A 76 -2.73 31.40 5.88
N ALA A 77 -1.73 31.78 5.07
CA ALA A 77 -0.58 32.58 5.48
C ALA A 77 -0.54 33.99 4.84
N ILE A 78 -1.55 34.39 4.07
CA ILE A 78 -1.60 35.71 3.43
C ILE A 78 -2.64 36.57 4.16
N PRO A 79 -2.23 37.58 4.97
CA PRO A 79 -3.14 38.65 5.33
C PRO A 79 -3.48 39.42 4.05
N SER A 80 -4.76 39.58 3.75
CA SER A 80 -5.24 40.48 2.71
C SER A 80 -4.57 41.86 2.85
N PRO A 81 -4.18 42.53 1.75
CA PRO A 81 -3.66 43.88 1.83
C PRO A 81 -4.79 44.81 2.28
N ALA A 82 -4.86 45.05 3.58
CA ALA A 82 -5.68 46.09 4.16
C ALA A 82 -5.21 47.43 3.59
N LYS A 83 -6.15 48.19 3.03
CA LYS A 83 -5.96 49.59 2.66
C LYS A 83 -5.31 50.31 3.85
N ARG A 84 -4.18 50.98 3.59
CA ARG A 84 -3.60 51.95 4.52
C ARG A 84 -4.64 53.04 4.73
N ASP A 85 -5.12 53.18 5.95
CA ASP A 85 -5.33 54.49 6.54
C ASP A 85 -5.10 54.42 8.06
N SER A 86 -4.41 55.45 8.52
CA SER A 86 -3.76 55.58 9.82
C SER A 86 -4.77 55.84 10.94
N LYS A 87 -4.62 55.18 12.10
CA LYS A 87 -4.51 55.81 13.45
C LYS A 87 -4.53 54.78 14.59
N GLU A 88 -3.50 54.89 15.43
CA GLU A 88 -3.39 54.76 16.89
C GLU A 88 -3.95 53.56 17.69
N ALA A 89 -2.99 52.92 18.37
CA ALA A 89 -2.97 52.09 19.56
C ALA A 89 -4.22 51.99 20.47
N GLN A 90 -4.53 50.74 20.87
CA GLN A 90 -4.81 50.39 22.26
C GLN A 90 -4.55 48.90 22.55
N VAL A 91 -3.80 48.66 23.62
CA VAL A 91 -3.64 47.38 24.32
C VAL A 91 -4.87 47.18 25.20
N VAL A 92 -5.42 45.95 25.31
CA VAL A 92 -5.97 45.32 26.55
C VAL A 92 -6.60 43.95 26.24
N ASP A 93 -6.16 42.99 27.06
CA ASP A 93 -6.72 41.75 27.61
C ASP A 93 -7.58 40.73 26.86
N THR A 94 -7.22 39.50 27.21
CA THR A 94 -7.86 38.20 27.01
C THR A 94 -9.26 38.14 27.62
N THR A 95 -10.27 37.72 26.85
CA THR A 95 -11.37 36.86 27.36
C THR A 95 -12.18 36.24 26.22
N ASP A 96 -12.61 35.00 26.49
CA ASP A 96 -13.44 34.12 25.68
C ASP A 96 -14.65 34.76 24.98
N ASN A 97 -14.87 34.38 23.71
CA ASN A 97 -16.13 33.78 23.24
C ASN A 97 -16.10 33.58 21.71
N THR A 98 -15.59 32.44 21.27
CA THR A 98 -15.71 32.00 19.86
C THR A 98 -17.12 31.48 19.61
N LYS A 99 -18.05 32.38 19.25
CA LYS A 99 -19.24 31.98 18.49
C LYS A 99 -18.85 31.98 17.01
N CYS A 100 -18.58 30.80 16.46
CA CYS A 100 -18.41 30.62 15.02
C CYS A 100 -19.74 30.96 14.32
N SER A 101 -19.76 32.08 13.62
CA SER A 101 -20.82 32.44 12.68
C SER A 101 -20.72 31.53 11.45
N ASP A 102 -21.70 30.64 11.32
CA ASP A 102 -21.84 29.59 10.31
C ASP A 102 -22.44 30.15 8.99
N GLN A 103 -21.87 31.25 8.47
CA GLN A 103 -22.21 31.83 7.16
C GLN A 103 -20.95 31.90 6.30
N GLY A 104 -20.96 31.18 5.18
CA GLY A 104 -19.79 30.96 4.32
C GLY A 104 -19.18 32.26 3.80
N ASP A 105 -17.89 32.45 4.08
CA ASP A 105 -17.09 33.54 3.53
C ASP A 105 -16.94 33.37 2.00
N PRO A 106 -17.36 34.35 1.17
CA PRO A 106 -17.20 34.32 -0.29
C PRO A 106 -15.76 34.06 -0.77
N SER A 107 -14.76 34.36 0.07
CA SER A 107 -13.36 34.08 -0.20
C SER A 107 -13.06 32.57 -0.30
N THR A 108 -13.76 31.77 0.51
CA THR A 108 -13.57 30.32 0.60
C THR A 108 -14.12 29.62 -0.65
N GLY A 109 -15.27 30.07 -1.15
CA GLY A 109 -15.88 29.52 -2.37
C GLY A 109 -14.98 29.65 -3.61
N LYS A 110 -14.33 30.81 -3.78
CA LYS A 110 -13.37 31.03 -4.88
C LYS A 110 -12.10 30.18 -4.75
N SER A 111 -11.55 30.03 -3.54
CA SER A 111 -10.38 29.16 -3.31
C SER A 111 -10.69 27.70 -3.63
N VAL A 112 -11.86 27.20 -3.17
CA VAL A 112 -12.32 25.84 -3.50
C VAL A 112 -12.58 25.68 -5.01
N GLN A 113 -13.19 26.66 -5.67
CA GLN A 113 -13.43 26.62 -7.12
C GLN A 113 -12.12 26.59 -7.94
N THR A 114 -11.09 27.32 -7.49
CA THR A 114 -9.76 27.32 -8.13
C THR A 114 -9.19 25.90 -8.17
N VAL A 115 -9.33 25.22 -7.05
CA VAL A 115 -8.85 23.86 -6.81
C VAL A 115 -9.69 22.83 -7.59
N VAL A 116 -11.01 23.01 -7.66
CA VAL A 116 -11.93 22.19 -8.46
C VAL A 116 -11.62 22.29 -9.95
N ASN A 117 -11.45 23.51 -10.46
CA ASN A 117 -11.12 23.72 -11.87
C ASN A 117 -9.82 23.01 -12.25
N LEU A 118 -8.82 23.02 -11.36
CA LEU A 118 -7.55 22.36 -11.62
C LEU A 118 -7.70 20.84 -11.87
N ALA A 119 -8.74 20.18 -11.34
CA ALA A 119 -8.97 18.75 -11.56
C ALA A 119 -9.34 18.39 -13.01
N TYR A 120 -9.88 19.31 -13.80
CA TYR A 120 -10.33 19.03 -15.18
C TYR A 120 -9.20 18.71 -16.17
N PRO A 121 -8.03 19.37 -16.13
CA PRO A 121 -6.84 18.95 -16.87
C PRO A 121 -6.46 17.47 -16.67
N ALA A 122 -6.66 16.90 -15.48
CA ALA A 122 -6.41 15.48 -15.24
C ALA A 122 -7.33 14.57 -16.04
N LEU A 123 -8.59 14.98 -16.27
CA LEU A 123 -9.53 14.21 -17.09
C LEU A 123 -9.09 14.18 -18.56
N LEU A 124 -8.63 15.31 -19.10
CA LEU A 124 -8.12 15.41 -20.47
C LEU A 124 -6.83 14.60 -20.64
N LEU A 125 -5.89 14.72 -19.71
CA LEU A 125 -4.66 13.94 -19.75
C LEU A 125 -4.94 12.44 -19.57
N GLY A 126 -5.88 12.10 -18.69
CA GLY A 126 -6.36 10.75 -18.47
C GLY A 126 -6.95 10.10 -19.71
N LEU A 127 -7.67 10.84 -20.56
CA LEU A 127 -8.18 10.34 -21.84
C LEU A 127 -7.04 9.84 -22.74
N TRP A 128 -5.99 10.65 -22.91
CA TRP A 128 -4.83 10.27 -23.71
C TRP A 128 -4.07 9.08 -23.11
N LEU A 129 -3.84 9.10 -21.80
CA LEU A 129 -3.16 8.00 -21.09
C LEU A 129 -3.94 6.69 -21.16
N THR A 130 -5.27 6.76 -21.02
CA THR A 130 -6.15 5.60 -21.11
C THR A 130 -6.02 4.91 -22.46
N LEU A 131 -5.94 5.68 -23.55
CA LEU A 131 -5.75 5.15 -24.90
C LEU A 131 -4.35 4.56 -25.09
N ILE A 132 -3.30 5.30 -24.76
CA ILE A 132 -1.90 4.87 -24.96
C ILE A 132 -1.59 3.64 -24.12
N LEU A 133 -1.80 3.72 -22.80
CA LEU A 133 -1.52 2.61 -21.90
C LEU A 133 -2.52 1.46 -22.08
N GLY A 134 -3.73 1.75 -22.56
CA GLY A 134 -4.72 0.72 -22.89
C GLY A 134 -4.27 -0.15 -24.05
N VAL A 135 -3.72 0.45 -25.11
CA VAL A 135 -3.12 -0.29 -26.24
C VAL A 135 -1.93 -1.12 -25.77
N VAL A 136 -1.05 -0.56 -24.94
CA VAL A 136 0.10 -1.30 -24.36
C VAL A 136 -0.38 -2.49 -23.53
N CYS A 137 -1.35 -2.28 -22.64
CA CYS A 137 -1.91 -3.34 -21.80
C CYS A 137 -2.59 -4.43 -22.64
N GLN A 138 -3.41 -4.03 -23.62
CA GLN A 138 -4.10 -4.96 -24.51
C GLN A 138 -3.13 -5.79 -25.33
N THR A 139 -2.11 -5.18 -25.93
CA THR A 139 -1.11 -5.90 -26.71
C THR A 139 -0.30 -6.86 -25.84
N ALA A 140 0.11 -6.45 -24.63
CA ALA A 140 0.79 -7.32 -23.68
C ALA A 140 -0.06 -8.55 -23.29
N LEU A 141 -1.33 -8.32 -22.94
CA LEU A 141 -2.26 -9.39 -22.53
C LEU A 141 -2.58 -10.35 -23.67
N LEU A 142 -2.77 -9.85 -24.89
CA LEU A 142 -3.03 -10.68 -26.06
C LEU A 142 -1.80 -11.50 -26.44
N ASN A 143 -0.61 -10.88 -26.48
CA ASN A 143 0.64 -11.59 -26.77
C ASN A 143 0.91 -12.70 -25.76
N ALA A 144 0.69 -12.43 -24.47
CA ALA A 144 0.81 -13.44 -23.43
C ALA A 144 -0.24 -14.56 -23.59
N GLY A 145 -1.47 -14.22 -23.98
CA GLY A 145 -2.53 -15.18 -24.30
C GLY A 145 -2.16 -16.10 -25.46
N TYR A 146 -1.67 -15.55 -26.57
CA TYR A 146 -1.23 -16.31 -27.74
C TYR A 146 -0.03 -17.22 -27.44
N ALA A 147 0.91 -16.77 -26.60
CA ALA A 147 2.05 -17.60 -26.18
C ALA A 147 1.58 -18.86 -25.42
N ILE A 148 0.61 -18.70 -24.51
CA ILE A 148 0.02 -19.82 -23.76
C ILE A 148 -0.74 -20.78 -24.68
N GLU A 149 -1.51 -20.24 -25.63
CA GLU A 149 -2.28 -21.05 -26.59
C GLU A 149 -1.36 -21.90 -27.48
N LYS A 150 -0.26 -21.31 -27.97
CA LYS A 150 0.76 -22.00 -28.76
C LYS A 150 1.41 -23.15 -27.97
N GLN A 151 1.62 -22.98 -26.68
CA GLN A 151 2.25 -23.99 -25.82
C GLN A 151 1.31 -25.16 -25.49
N ASN A 152 0.00 -24.92 -25.42
CA ASN A 152 -0.96 -25.92 -24.95
C ASN A 152 -1.64 -26.74 -26.07
N GLN A 153 -1.41 -26.42 -27.35
CA GLN A 153 -1.73 -27.11 -28.64
C GLN A 153 -3.02 -27.95 -28.80
N GLN A 154 -3.88 -28.07 -27.79
CA GLN A 154 -4.95 -29.06 -27.71
C GLN A 154 -6.20 -28.59 -26.93
N CYS A 155 -6.27 -27.32 -26.51
CA CYS A 155 -7.48 -26.81 -25.84
C CYS A 155 -7.85 -25.42 -26.35
N ASN A 156 -8.88 -25.36 -27.20
CA ASN A 156 -9.61 -24.13 -27.54
C ASN A 156 -10.45 -23.68 -26.33
N THR A 157 -9.77 -23.44 -25.21
CA THR A 157 -10.36 -22.85 -24.02
C THR A 157 -10.42 -21.37 -24.28
N GLY A 158 -11.51 -20.70 -23.92
CA GLY A 158 -11.71 -19.25 -24.06
C GLY A 158 -10.75 -18.41 -23.20
N ILE A 159 -9.45 -18.71 -23.26
CA ILE A 159 -8.35 -18.04 -22.59
C ILE A 159 -8.39 -16.57 -22.99
N ASN A 160 -8.69 -16.20 -24.24
CA ASN A 160 -8.77 -14.79 -24.64
C ASN A 160 -10.16 -14.16 -24.51
N ALA A 161 -11.12 -14.86 -23.87
CA ALA A 161 -12.49 -14.37 -23.75
C ALA A 161 -12.53 -13.02 -23.00
N TYR A 162 -13.22 -12.04 -23.61
CA TYR A 162 -13.49 -10.72 -23.05
C TYR A 162 -12.27 -9.89 -22.63
N ILE A 163 -11.04 -10.17 -23.10
CA ILE A 163 -9.86 -9.35 -22.76
C ILE A 163 -10.02 -7.91 -23.24
N SER A 164 -10.29 -7.71 -24.54
CA SER A 164 -10.44 -6.36 -25.12
C SER A 164 -11.57 -5.58 -24.47
N VAL A 165 -12.68 -6.27 -24.18
CA VAL A 165 -13.83 -5.70 -23.44
C VAL A 165 -13.40 -5.29 -22.03
N SER A 166 -12.63 -6.14 -21.33
CA SER A 166 -12.16 -5.85 -19.98
C SER A 166 -11.19 -4.67 -19.94
N VAL A 167 -10.26 -4.57 -20.90
CA VAL A 167 -9.36 -3.41 -21.02
C VAL A 167 -10.16 -2.13 -21.27
N ALA A 168 -11.14 -2.17 -22.19
CA ALA A 168 -12.01 -1.04 -22.47
C ALA A 168 -12.83 -0.61 -21.24
N ILE A 169 -13.39 -1.56 -20.48
CA ILE A 169 -14.11 -1.28 -19.23
C ILE A 169 -13.18 -0.67 -18.19
N TYR A 170 -11.95 -1.18 -18.02
CA TYR A 170 -10.97 -0.59 -17.10
C TYR A 170 -10.56 0.83 -17.52
N GLY A 171 -10.46 1.08 -18.82
CA GLY A 171 -10.20 2.42 -19.34
C GLY A 171 -11.34 3.37 -19.05
N LEU A 172 -12.59 2.95 -19.34
CA LEU A 172 -13.79 3.71 -19.00
C LEU A 172 -13.90 3.96 -17.49
N ALA A 173 -13.65 2.94 -16.67
CA ALA A 173 -13.66 3.06 -15.21
C ALA A 173 -12.62 4.09 -14.72
N SER A 174 -11.43 4.11 -15.31
CA SER A 174 -10.39 5.09 -14.99
C SER A 174 -10.83 6.53 -15.35
N LEU A 175 -11.54 6.72 -16.46
CA LEU A 175 -12.12 8.02 -16.83
C LEU A 175 -13.26 8.45 -15.90
N ILE A 176 -14.14 7.52 -15.50
CA ILE A 176 -15.22 7.79 -14.53
C ILE A 176 -14.61 8.15 -13.17
N GLU A 177 -13.55 7.47 -12.76
CA GLU A 177 -12.86 7.76 -11.51
C GLU A 177 -12.19 9.14 -11.56
N LEU A 178 -11.58 9.53 -12.69
CA LEU A 178 -11.08 10.90 -12.90
C LEU A 178 -12.21 11.94 -12.93
N ALA A 179 -13.39 11.60 -13.43
CA ALA A 179 -14.54 12.48 -13.39
C ALA A 179 -15.06 12.73 -11.95
N SER A 180 -14.73 11.84 -10.99
CA SER A 180 -15.02 12.04 -9.57
C SER A 180 -14.02 12.97 -8.86
N GLU A 181 -12.91 13.31 -9.53
CA GLU A 181 -11.80 14.08 -8.96
C GLU A 181 -12.20 15.49 -8.47
N PRO A 182 -13.04 16.27 -9.17
CA PRO A 182 -13.54 17.56 -8.65
C PRO A 182 -14.11 17.46 -7.23
N GLY A 183 -14.90 16.41 -6.96
CA GLY A 183 -15.49 16.16 -5.65
C GLY A 183 -14.44 15.74 -4.61
N PHE A 184 -13.48 14.91 -5.00
CA PHE A 184 -12.36 14.52 -4.13
C PHE A 184 -11.54 15.73 -3.70
N VAL A 185 -11.14 16.56 -4.66
CA VAL A 185 -10.23 17.68 -4.40
C VAL A 185 -10.94 18.77 -3.57
N ALA A 186 -12.23 19.03 -3.82
CA ALA A 186 -13.04 19.91 -2.98
C ALA A 186 -13.20 19.35 -1.55
N ALA A 187 -13.43 18.05 -1.38
CA ALA A 187 -13.51 17.43 -0.06
C ALA A 187 -12.15 17.51 0.67
N GLN A 188 -11.04 17.41 -0.07
CA GLN A 188 -9.68 17.51 0.46
C GLN A 188 -9.33 18.94 0.90
N SER A 189 -9.70 19.97 0.13
CA SER A 189 -9.44 21.37 0.50
C SER A 189 -10.25 21.81 1.72
N LEU A 190 -11.46 21.25 1.88
CA LEU A 190 -12.33 21.46 3.05
C LEU A 190 -12.03 20.51 4.21
N LEU A 191 -10.98 19.67 4.12
CA LEU A 191 -10.58 18.69 5.15
C LEU A 191 -11.71 17.74 5.60
N LEU A 192 -12.60 17.38 4.67
CA LEU A 192 -13.76 16.51 4.92
C LEU A 192 -13.37 15.03 4.92
N PHE A 193 -12.52 14.64 5.88
CA PHE A 193 -11.98 13.27 5.99
C PHE A 193 -13.08 12.20 6.07
N LYS A 194 -14.23 12.50 6.68
CA LYS A 194 -15.38 11.58 6.79
C LYS A 194 -16.02 11.31 5.42
N VAL A 195 -16.17 12.32 4.58
CA VAL A 195 -16.74 12.18 3.22
C VAL A 195 -15.82 11.33 2.38
N ARG A 196 -14.51 11.58 2.45
CA ARG A 196 -13.51 10.80 1.73
C ARG A 196 -13.47 9.34 2.17
N ALA A 197 -13.39 9.09 3.47
CA ALA A 197 -13.38 7.73 4.02
C ALA A 197 -14.69 6.98 3.68
N GLY A 198 -15.83 7.67 3.73
CA GLY A 198 -17.12 7.12 3.34
C GLY A 198 -17.20 6.75 1.85
N ALA A 199 -16.69 7.62 0.96
CA ALA A 199 -16.64 7.38 -0.47
C ALA A 199 -15.78 6.17 -0.83
N GLU A 200 -14.56 6.10 -0.29
CA GLU A 200 -13.61 4.99 -0.52
C GLU A 200 -14.19 3.65 0.01
N ALA A 201 -14.83 3.66 1.19
CA ALA A 201 -15.47 2.48 1.75
C ALA A 201 -16.66 1.99 0.90
N ALA A 202 -17.56 2.91 0.52
CA ALA A 202 -18.72 2.59 -0.33
C ALA A 202 -18.30 2.02 -1.68
N ALA A 203 -17.29 2.62 -2.32
CA ALA A 203 -16.76 2.15 -3.59
C ALA A 203 -16.08 0.78 -3.48
N THR A 204 -15.32 0.53 -2.41
CA THR A 204 -14.69 -0.78 -2.16
C THR A 204 -15.75 -1.88 -1.99
N VAL A 205 -16.83 -1.60 -1.25
CA VAL A 205 -17.95 -2.54 -1.10
C VAL A 205 -18.63 -2.80 -2.44
N ALA A 206 -18.93 -1.74 -3.22
CA ALA A 206 -19.52 -1.87 -4.55
C ALA A 206 -18.64 -2.71 -5.50
N LYS A 207 -17.34 -2.45 -5.55
CA LYS A 207 -16.35 -3.24 -6.31
C LYS A 207 -16.44 -4.72 -5.98
N THR A 208 -16.45 -5.02 -4.68
CA THR A 208 -16.41 -6.40 -4.20
C THR A 208 -17.70 -7.13 -4.51
N ILE A 209 -18.86 -6.51 -4.26
CA ILE A 209 -20.17 -7.07 -4.60
C ILE A 209 -20.27 -7.32 -6.10
N ALA A 210 -19.89 -6.36 -6.95
CA ALA A 210 -19.94 -6.51 -8.41
C ALA A 210 -19.00 -7.62 -8.92
N THR A 211 -17.79 -7.71 -8.37
CA THR A 211 -16.82 -8.75 -8.76
C THR A 211 -17.32 -10.14 -8.36
N VAL A 212 -17.77 -10.32 -7.11
CA VAL A 212 -18.23 -11.62 -6.61
C VAL A 212 -19.55 -12.04 -7.28
N SER A 213 -20.51 -11.13 -7.41
CA SER A 213 -21.81 -11.44 -8.04
C SER A 213 -21.67 -11.83 -9.51
N SER A 214 -20.83 -11.12 -10.28
CA SER A 214 -20.56 -11.47 -11.68
C SER A 214 -19.81 -12.79 -11.82
N ALA A 215 -18.81 -13.06 -10.96
CA ALA A 215 -18.11 -14.34 -10.92
C ALA A 215 -19.05 -15.50 -10.58
N LEU A 216 -19.92 -15.34 -9.56
CA LEU A 216 -20.93 -16.33 -9.18
C LEU A 216 -21.97 -16.57 -10.27
N TYR A 217 -22.42 -15.50 -10.93
CA TYR A 217 -23.37 -15.59 -12.04
C TYR A 217 -22.81 -16.42 -13.20
N ALA A 218 -21.56 -16.17 -13.58
CA ALA A 218 -20.89 -16.92 -14.63
C ALA A 218 -20.63 -18.38 -14.25
N HIS A 219 -20.21 -18.62 -13.00
CA HIS A 219 -20.04 -19.98 -12.49
C HIS A 219 -21.35 -20.79 -12.56
N ARG A 220 -22.48 -20.19 -12.17
CA ARG A 220 -23.81 -20.84 -12.25
C ARG A 220 -24.26 -21.14 -13.68
N ARG A 221 -23.82 -20.36 -14.66
CA ARG A 221 -24.13 -20.53 -16.08
C ARG A 221 -23.09 -21.36 -16.83
N SER A 222 -22.05 -21.85 -16.14
CA SER A 222 -20.89 -22.52 -16.73
C SER A 222 -20.24 -21.74 -17.87
N THR A 223 -20.31 -20.40 -17.83
CA THR A 223 -19.70 -19.52 -18.84
C THR A 223 -18.33 -19.05 -18.37
N ASN A 224 -17.31 -19.17 -19.21
CA ASN A 224 -15.99 -18.65 -18.91
C ASN A 224 -15.91 -17.17 -19.31
N ILE A 225 -16.17 -16.27 -18.36
CA ILE A 225 -16.09 -14.82 -18.57
C ILE A 225 -14.69 -14.24 -18.28
N GLY A 226 -13.68 -15.09 -18.09
CA GLY A 226 -12.29 -14.69 -17.94
C GLY A 226 -12.08 -13.65 -16.84
N VAL A 227 -11.52 -12.50 -17.22
CA VAL A 227 -11.16 -11.39 -16.30
C VAL A 227 -12.27 -10.33 -16.17
N LEU A 228 -13.40 -10.51 -16.86
CA LEU A 228 -14.51 -9.56 -16.87
C LEU A 228 -15.06 -9.22 -15.48
N PRO A 229 -15.16 -10.14 -14.49
CA PRO A 229 -15.62 -9.81 -13.14
C PRO A 229 -14.85 -8.67 -12.48
N PHE A 230 -13.53 -8.65 -12.67
CA PHE A 230 -12.67 -7.60 -12.11
C PHE A 230 -12.90 -6.26 -12.79
N ALA A 231 -13.14 -6.26 -14.10
CA ALA A 231 -13.44 -5.05 -14.85
C ALA A 231 -14.79 -4.45 -14.44
N LEU A 232 -15.82 -5.29 -14.29
CA LEU A 232 -17.12 -4.86 -13.76
C LEU A 232 -17.00 -4.36 -12.32
N GLY A 233 -16.16 -5.01 -11.50
CA GLY A 233 -15.80 -4.53 -10.17
C GLY A 233 -15.20 -3.13 -10.19
N GLN A 234 -14.20 -2.89 -11.04
CA GLN A 234 -13.54 -1.58 -11.14
C GLN A 234 -14.49 -0.51 -11.69
N LEU A 235 -15.39 -0.87 -12.61
CA LEU A 235 -16.44 0.04 -13.07
C LEU A 235 -17.41 0.41 -11.94
N ALA A 236 -17.85 -0.57 -11.15
CA ALA A 236 -18.71 -0.33 -9.99
C ALA A 236 -18.02 0.55 -8.94
N TYR A 237 -16.71 0.35 -8.72
CA TYR A 237 -15.89 1.19 -7.85
C TYR A 237 -15.94 2.67 -8.30
N ALA A 238 -15.60 2.92 -9.57
CA ALA A 238 -15.54 4.26 -10.13
C ALA A 238 -16.91 4.95 -10.12
N CYS A 239 -17.99 4.23 -10.50
CA CYS A 239 -19.35 4.75 -10.47
C CYS A 239 -19.80 5.10 -9.05
N ALA A 240 -19.50 4.24 -8.06
CA ALA A 240 -19.84 4.51 -6.67
C ALA A 240 -19.12 5.75 -6.11
N LEU A 241 -17.83 5.93 -6.44
CA LEU A 241 -17.08 7.15 -6.12
C LEU A 241 -17.74 8.39 -6.71
N LEU A 242 -18.04 8.36 -8.01
CA LEU A 242 -18.65 9.48 -8.71
C LEU A 242 -20.01 9.84 -8.09
N ILE A 243 -20.89 8.85 -7.89
CA ILE A 243 -22.20 9.06 -7.28
C ILE A 243 -22.07 9.61 -5.87
N TYR A 244 -21.21 9.00 -5.04
CA TYR A 244 -21.05 9.41 -3.65
C TYR A 244 -20.56 10.86 -3.54
N TYR A 245 -19.52 11.24 -4.28
CA TYR A 245 -19.01 12.61 -4.24
C TYR A 245 -20.04 13.61 -4.74
N ASN A 246 -20.73 13.33 -5.84
CA ASN A 246 -21.76 14.25 -6.36
C ASN A 246 -22.91 14.45 -5.35
N LEU A 247 -23.36 13.39 -4.68
CA LEU A 247 -24.42 13.48 -3.68
C LEU A 247 -23.97 14.18 -2.39
N ALA A 248 -22.82 13.76 -1.84
CA ALA A 248 -22.30 14.29 -0.59
C ALA A 248 -21.91 15.78 -0.72
N MET A 249 -21.31 16.16 -1.85
CA MET A 249 -20.84 17.53 -2.06
C MET A 249 -21.94 18.49 -2.49
N ARG A 250 -23.11 18.02 -2.93
CA ARG A 250 -24.22 18.90 -3.37
C ARG A 250 -24.68 19.86 -2.27
N SER A 251 -24.89 19.37 -1.05
CA SER A 251 -25.29 20.22 0.08
C SER A 251 -24.17 21.16 0.52
N ILE A 252 -22.91 20.73 0.41
CA ILE A 252 -21.73 21.45 0.86
C ILE A 252 -21.37 22.58 -0.10
N SER A 253 -21.49 22.31 -1.40
CA SER A 253 -21.33 23.25 -2.52
C SER A 253 -22.28 24.43 -2.38
N SER A 254 -23.57 24.18 -2.09
CA SER A 254 -24.54 25.26 -1.87
C SER A 254 -24.24 26.10 -0.62
N ARG A 255 -23.63 25.53 0.41
CA ARG A 255 -23.28 26.25 1.66
C ARG A 255 -22.03 27.12 1.52
N HIS A 256 -21.03 26.66 0.76
CA HIS A 256 -19.74 27.35 0.61
C HIS A 256 -19.61 28.13 -0.71
N GLY A 257 -20.64 28.11 -1.57
CA GLY A 257 -20.70 28.93 -2.78
C GLY A 257 -19.72 28.53 -3.89
N PHE A 258 -19.43 27.23 -4.05
CA PHE A 258 -18.62 26.71 -5.16
C PHE A 258 -19.43 25.71 -5.99
N SER A 259 -19.06 25.50 -7.25
CA SER A 259 -19.60 24.47 -8.13
C SER A 259 -18.62 23.30 -8.26
N LEU A 260 -19.14 22.08 -8.39
CA LEU A 260 -18.31 20.93 -8.80
C LEU A 260 -17.99 20.95 -10.29
N LEU A 261 -18.74 21.74 -11.07
CA LEU A 261 -18.49 21.95 -12.47
C LEU A 261 -17.41 23.03 -12.69
N LEU A 262 -16.80 23.00 -13.86
CA LEU A 262 -15.90 24.06 -14.32
C LEU A 262 -16.67 25.38 -14.33
N SER A 263 -16.17 26.37 -13.58
CA SER A 263 -16.80 27.68 -13.44
C SER A 263 -15.76 28.79 -13.58
N GLU A 264 -16.15 29.92 -14.15
CA GLU A 264 -15.24 31.04 -14.40
C GLU A 264 -14.86 31.73 -13.09
N LEU A 265 -13.56 31.98 -12.87
CA LEU A 265 -13.06 32.68 -11.67
C LEU A 265 -12.87 34.19 -11.90
N GLY A 266 -12.82 34.61 -13.16
CA GLY A 266 -12.65 35.99 -13.60
C GLY A 266 -11.46 36.18 -14.56
N ASP A 267 -11.50 37.26 -15.32
CA ASP A 267 -10.52 37.62 -16.36
C ASP A 267 -9.30 38.37 -15.78
N ASP A 268 -8.68 37.76 -14.76
CA ASP A 268 -7.46 38.29 -14.12
C ASP A 268 -6.22 37.60 -14.72
N ASP A 269 -5.11 38.33 -14.86
CA ASP A 269 -3.84 37.86 -15.45
C ASP A 269 -3.26 36.63 -14.73
N ARG A 270 -3.78 36.32 -13.54
CA ARG A 270 -3.43 35.14 -12.74
C ARG A 270 -4.09 33.85 -13.21
N TYR A 271 -5.02 33.89 -14.17
CA TYR A 271 -5.70 32.72 -14.72
C TYR A 271 -5.42 32.52 -16.22
N HIS A 272 -5.23 31.27 -16.65
CA HIS A 272 -5.31 30.87 -18.05
C HIS A 272 -6.78 30.67 -18.42
N PHE A 273 -7.22 31.36 -19.48
CA PHE A 273 -8.58 31.31 -20.02
C PHE A 273 -9.69 31.67 -19.00
N GLY A 274 -9.38 32.36 -17.90
CA GLY A 274 -10.35 32.66 -16.84
C GLY A 274 -10.75 31.48 -15.93
N TYR A 275 -10.17 30.29 -16.13
CA TYR A 275 -10.53 29.06 -15.40
C TYR A 275 -9.39 28.48 -14.56
N PHE A 276 -8.15 28.51 -15.04
CA PHE A 276 -7.04 27.77 -14.42
C PHE A 276 -5.98 28.70 -13.84
N SER A 277 -5.67 28.58 -12.56
CA SER A 277 -4.63 29.40 -11.92
C SER A 277 -3.25 29.11 -12.52
N LYS A 278 -2.56 30.13 -13.07
CA LYS A 278 -1.23 29.99 -13.68
C LYS A 278 -0.20 29.46 -12.67
N PRO A 279 -0.09 30.01 -11.44
CA PRO A 279 0.85 29.50 -10.44
C PRO A 279 0.61 28.03 -10.08
N LEU A 280 -0.66 27.63 -9.92
CA LEU A 280 -1.02 26.25 -9.60
C LEU A 280 -0.67 25.28 -10.72
N LEU A 281 -0.91 25.67 -11.97
CA LEU A 281 -0.58 24.85 -13.13
C LEU A 281 0.94 24.67 -13.28
N THR A 282 1.72 25.73 -13.03
CA THR A 282 3.19 25.66 -13.04
C THR A 282 3.70 24.72 -11.94
N ILE A 283 3.17 24.82 -10.71
CA ILE A 283 3.55 23.93 -9.60
C ILE A 283 3.17 22.48 -9.93
N ALA A 284 1.94 22.24 -10.41
CA ALA A 284 1.48 20.91 -10.79
C ALA A 284 2.36 20.29 -11.90
N THR A 285 2.70 21.07 -12.92
CA THR A 285 3.56 20.62 -14.03
C THR A 285 4.96 20.25 -13.56
N SER A 286 5.58 21.09 -12.71
CA SER A 286 6.89 20.79 -12.12
C SER A 286 6.86 19.51 -11.28
N LEU A 287 5.78 19.31 -10.51
CA LEU A 287 5.58 18.11 -9.69
C LEU A 287 5.30 16.85 -10.52
N SER A 288 4.73 16.97 -11.72
CA SER A 288 4.46 15.82 -12.61
C SER A 288 5.74 15.06 -12.97
N VAL A 289 6.84 15.77 -13.31
CA VAL A 289 8.12 15.14 -13.67
C VAL A 289 8.71 14.38 -12.48
N GLN A 290 8.68 15.00 -11.29
CA GLN A 290 9.17 14.36 -10.06
C GLN A 290 8.31 13.15 -9.67
N SER A 291 7.00 13.25 -9.84
CA SER A 291 6.06 12.17 -9.55
C SER A 291 6.27 10.99 -10.48
N GLY A 292 6.65 11.20 -11.74
CA GLY A 292 7.00 10.11 -12.67
C GLY A 292 8.19 9.26 -12.20
N ILE A 293 9.24 9.89 -11.66
CA ILE A 293 10.36 9.14 -11.06
C ILE A 293 9.86 8.35 -9.85
N LYS A 294 9.07 8.99 -8.98
CA LYS A 294 8.48 8.34 -7.82
C LYS A 294 7.58 7.16 -8.20
N TYR A 295 6.86 7.26 -9.31
CA TYR A 295 6.03 6.19 -9.84
C TYR A 295 6.86 4.95 -10.13
N VAL A 296 7.93 5.10 -10.90
CA VAL A 296 8.83 3.99 -11.24
C VAL A 296 9.47 3.40 -9.98
N LEU A 297 9.86 4.24 -9.01
CA LEU A 297 10.44 3.75 -7.75
C LEU A 297 9.43 3.00 -6.87
N THR A 298 8.14 3.31 -6.98
CA THR A 298 7.09 2.76 -6.12
C THR A 298 6.40 1.55 -6.75
N GLN A 299 6.06 1.64 -8.04
CA GLN A 299 5.38 0.60 -8.82
C GLN A 299 6.34 -0.23 -9.68
N GLY A 300 7.64 0.04 -9.58
CA GLY A 300 8.65 -0.61 -10.39
C GLY A 300 8.72 -2.12 -10.19
N ASP A 301 8.37 -2.62 -8.99
CA ASP A 301 8.22 -4.05 -8.73
C ASP A 301 7.12 -4.67 -9.59
N SER A 302 5.95 -4.04 -9.62
CA SER A 302 4.77 -4.47 -10.37
C SER A 302 5.01 -4.36 -11.87
N ILE A 303 5.68 -3.29 -12.34
CA ILE A 303 6.08 -3.12 -13.74
C ILE A 303 7.08 -4.20 -14.16
N LEU A 304 8.07 -4.49 -13.34
CA LEU A 304 9.09 -5.49 -13.64
C LEU A 304 8.50 -6.90 -13.66
N ILE A 305 7.60 -7.21 -12.74
CA ILE A 305 6.85 -8.47 -12.72
C ILE A 305 5.96 -8.58 -13.95
N ALA A 306 5.24 -7.52 -14.31
CA ALA A 306 4.36 -7.51 -15.48
C ALA A 306 5.11 -7.73 -16.80
N THR A 307 6.36 -7.29 -16.88
CA THR A 307 7.21 -7.37 -18.08
C THR A 307 8.04 -8.65 -18.17
N LEU A 308 8.57 -9.15 -17.05
CA LEU A 308 9.48 -10.31 -17.04
C LEU A 308 8.81 -11.65 -16.76
N ALA A 309 7.71 -11.68 -16.01
CA ALA A 309 7.09 -12.92 -15.56
C ALA A 309 5.92 -13.35 -16.45
N SER A 310 5.69 -14.65 -16.55
CA SER A 310 4.50 -15.18 -17.25
C SER A 310 3.21 -14.82 -16.50
N LEU A 311 2.06 -14.80 -17.18
CA LEU A 311 0.76 -14.55 -16.51
C LEU A 311 0.48 -15.55 -15.38
N GLN A 312 0.92 -16.80 -15.54
CA GLN A 312 0.78 -17.82 -14.50
C GLN A 312 1.66 -17.51 -13.29
N ASP A 313 2.91 -17.10 -13.51
CA ASP A 313 3.81 -16.68 -12.43
C ASP A 313 3.31 -15.42 -11.72
N GLN A 314 2.80 -14.44 -12.47
CA GLN A 314 2.20 -13.23 -11.92
C GLN A 314 1.04 -13.56 -10.97
N GLY A 315 0.12 -14.42 -11.39
CA GLY A 315 -0.99 -14.84 -10.53
C GLY A 315 -0.55 -15.68 -9.34
N THR A 316 0.42 -16.59 -9.52
CA THR A 316 0.95 -17.43 -8.46
C THR A 316 1.68 -16.61 -7.39
N TYR A 317 2.49 -15.65 -7.81
CA TYR A 317 3.13 -14.68 -6.92
C TYR A 317 2.11 -13.73 -6.26
N ALA A 318 1.12 -13.24 -7.00
CA ALA A 318 0.07 -12.39 -6.46
C ALA A 318 -0.73 -13.13 -5.37
N LEU A 319 -1.01 -14.42 -5.56
CA LEU A 319 -1.61 -15.24 -4.52
C LEU A 319 -0.66 -15.35 -3.31
N ALA A 320 0.58 -15.80 -3.54
CA ALA A 320 1.54 -16.01 -2.46
C ALA A 320 1.80 -14.75 -1.64
N SER A 321 1.94 -13.58 -2.28
CA SER A 321 2.10 -12.29 -1.59
C SER A 321 0.84 -11.84 -0.84
N ASN A 322 -0.36 -12.15 -1.36
CA ASN A 322 -1.62 -11.87 -0.68
C ASN A 322 -1.82 -12.72 0.59
N TYR A 323 -1.25 -13.93 0.68
CA TYR A 323 -1.29 -14.72 1.91
C TYR A 323 -0.07 -14.48 2.79
N GLY A 324 1.13 -14.57 2.24
CA GLY A 324 2.38 -14.40 2.98
C GLY A 324 2.55 -13.00 3.55
N GLY A 325 2.07 -11.96 2.84
CA GLY A 325 2.08 -10.58 3.32
C GLY A 325 0.98 -10.26 4.34
N LEU A 326 0.13 -11.23 4.72
CA LEU A 326 -0.96 -11.01 5.68
C LEU A 326 -0.42 -10.78 7.10
N VAL A 327 0.62 -11.51 7.51
CA VAL A 327 1.31 -11.29 8.80
C VAL A 327 1.87 -9.88 8.87
N ALA A 328 2.57 -9.44 7.82
CA ALA A 328 3.09 -8.06 7.74
C ALA A 328 1.97 -7.03 7.85
N ARG A 329 0.84 -7.26 7.18
CA ARG A 329 -0.31 -6.35 7.15
C ARG A 329 -1.13 -6.31 8.45
N MET A 330 -1.28 -7.44 9.14
CA MET A 330 -2.12 -7.54 10.33
C MET A 330 -1.35 -7.30 11.63
N LEU A 331 -0.04 -7.58 11.64
CA LEU A 331 0.78 -7.50 12.85
C LEU A 331 1.86 -6.41 12.76
N PHE A 332 2.72 -6.47 11.74
CA PHE A 332 3.89 -5.57 11.69
C PHE A 332 3.51 -4.12 11.35
N GLN A 333 2.67 -3.90 10.34
CA GLN A 333 2.25 -2.56 9.90
C GLN A 333 1.65 -1.70 11.03
N PRO A 334 0.69 -2.18 11.85
CA PRO A 334 0.16 -1.38 12.97
C PRO A 334 1.25 -0.99 13.99
N ILE A 335 2.18 -1.90 14.27
CA ILE A 335 3.29 -1.65 15.19
C ILE A 335 4.24 -0.62 14.59
N GLU A 336 4.55 -0.71 13.30
CA GLU A 336 5.41 0.25 12.57
C GLU A 336 4.82 1.66 12.57
N GLU A 337 3.52 1.80 12.31
CA GLU A 337 2.82 3.08 12.31
C GLU A 337 2.80 3.72 13.70
N ALA A 338 2.49 2.93 14.74
CA ALA A 338 2.56 3.39 16.12
C ALA A 338 3.97 3.80 16.53
N SER A 339 4.97 3.01 16.12
CA SER A 339 6.39 3.25 16.43
C SER A 339 6.92 4.52 15.78
N ARG A 340 6.51 4.83 14.55
CA ARG A 340 6.93 6.07 13.86
C ARG A 340 6.58 7.32 14.68
N ASN A 341 5.35 7.40 15.18
CA ASN A 341 4.91 8.52 16.01
C ASN A 341 5.63 8.56 17.36
N LEU A 342 5.90 7.40 17.96
CA LEU A 342 6.63 7.29 19.22
C LEU A 342 8.08 7.75 19.06
N PHE A 343 8.79 7.29 18.03
CA PHE A 343 10.17 7.68 17.75
C PHE A 343 10.27 9.18 17.44
N ALA A 344 9.34 9.75 16.68
CA ALA A 344 9.32 11.18 16.41
C ALA A 344 9.22 12.00 17.71
N LYS A 345 8.39 11.57 18.67
CA LYS A 345 8.26 12.24 19.99
C LYS A 345 9.50 12.06 20.87
N LEU A 346 10.03 10.85 20.97
CA LEU A 346 11.19 10.55 21.82
C LEU A 346 12.46 11.23 21.32
N CYS A 347 12.63 11.31 20.00
CA CYS A 347 13.82 11.89 19.37
C CYS A 347 13.74 13.41 19.17
N SER A 348 12.54 14.02 19.29
CA SER A 348 12.36 15.49 19.23
C SER A 348 12.42 16.17 20.60
N SER A 349 12.44 15.42 21.70
CA SER A 349 12.58 15.99 23.05
C SER A 349 13.91 16.75 23.17
N LEU A 350 13.84 18.05 23.45
CA LEU A 350 14.98 18.97 23.66
C LEU A 350 15.75 18.71 24.98
N GLY A 351 15.64 17.50 25.56
CA GLY A 351 16.26 17.12 26.84
C GLY A 351 17.51 16.24 26.69
N PRO A 352 18.13 15.83 27.81
CA PRO A 352 19.30 14.93 27.82
C PRO A 352 18.99 13.61 27.10
N SER A 353 20.04 12.92 26.62
CA SER A 353 20.05 11.71 25.77
C SER A 353 19.09 10.57 26.15
N SER A 354 18.51 10.62 27.34
CA SER A 354 17.45 9.75 27.87
C SER A 354 16.29 9.45 26.91
N GLY A 355 15.85 10.40 26.08
CA GLY A 355 14.78 10.19 25.09
C GLY A 355 15.23 9.31 23.93
N GLN A 356 16.39 9.61 23.35
CA GLN A 356 16.98 8.84 22.25
C GLN A 356 17.47 7.45 22.73
N GLU A 357 17.96 7.33 23.95
CA GLU A 357 18.32 6.05 24.57
C GLU A 357 17.09 5.14 24.72
N LYS A 358 15.95 5.69 25.19
CA LYS A 358 14.68 4.97 25.22
C LYS A 358 14.22 4.55 23.82
N ALA A 359 14.35 5.43 22.82
CA ALA A 359 14.01 5.09 21.44
C ALA A 359 14.88 3.93 20.90
N ALA A 360 16.19 3.93 21.20
CA ALA A 360 17.08 2.83 20.87
C ALA A 360 16.64 1.53 21.56
N GLN A 361 16.38 1.56 22.86
CA GLN A 361 15.92 0.38 23.62
C GLN A 361 14.63 -0.21 23.04
N ILE A 362 13.65 0.64 22.72
CA ILE A 362 12.37 0.22 22.14
C ILE A 362 12.58 -0.38 20.74
N LEU A 363 13.39 0.26 19.90
CA LEU A 363 13.73 -0.28 18.58
C LEU A 363 14.40 -1.66 18.69
N SER A 364 15.35 -1.84 19.62
CA SER A 364 15.99 -3.14 19.89
C SER A 364 14.96 -4.19 20.33
N MET A 365 14.07 -3.81 21.23
CA MET A 365 13.03 -4.68 21.76
C MET A 365 12.10 -5.17 20.65
N ILE A 366 11.64 -4.27 19.77
CA ILE A 366 10.77 -4.63 18.64
C ILE A 366 11.52 -5.52 17.66
N LEU A 367 12.78 -5.21 17.32
CA LEU A 367 13.58 -6.05 16.43
C LEU A 367 13.79 -7.46 17.00
N ARG A 368 14.04 -7.58 18.30
CA ARG A 368 14.14 -8.89 18.98
C ARG A 368 12.80 -9.63 18.94
N LEU A 369 11.69 -8.96 19.25
CA LEU A 369 10.36 -9.56 19.16
C LEU A 369 10.06 -10.06 17.74
N TYR A 370 10.35 -9.25 16.73
CA TYR A 370 10.18 -9.62 15.32
C TYR A 370 11.09 -10.80 14.95
N SER A 371 12.33 -10.82 15.42
CA SER A 371 13.24 -11.95 15.19
C SER A 371 12.65 -13.26 15.73
N LEU A 372 12.08 -13.26 16.94
CA LEU A 372 11.46 -14.45 17.55
C LEU A 372 10.26 -14.95 16.73
N ILE A 373 9.35 -14.04 16.37
CA ILE A 373 8.17 -14.37 15.55
C ILE A 373 8.59 -14.91 14.18
N THR A 374 9.64 -14.34 13.59
CA THR A 374 10.07 -14.69 12.23
C THR A 374 10.93 -15.94 12.18
N VAL A 375 11.56 -16.38 13.29
CA VAL A 375 12.14 -17.73 13.37
C VAL A 375 11.05 -18.78 13.12
N LEU A 376 9.90 -18.67 13.79
CA LEU A 376 8.77 -19.59 13.58
C LEU A 376 8.28 -19.56 12.13
N ALA A 377 8.20 -18.37 11.53
CA ALA A 377 7.81 -18.23 10.14
C ALA A 377 8.78 -18.94 9.18
N VAL A 378 10.09 -18.86 9.42
CA VAL A 378 11.11 -19.48 8.57
C VAL A 378 11.20 -20.99 8.75
N THR A 379 10.99 -21.50 9.96
CA THR A 379 11.18 -22.93 10.28
C THR A 379 9.91 -23.75 10.07
N LEU A 380 8.75 -23.23 10.46
CA LEU A 380 7.46 -23.90 10.28
C LEU A 380 6.79 -23.50 8.96
N GLY A 381 6.96 -22.25 8.54
CA GLY A 381 6.23 -21.68 7.42
C GLY A 381 6.42 -22.42 6.08
N PRO A 382 7.62 -22.85 5.67
CA PRO A 382 7.79 -23.59 4.41
C PRO A 382 6.96 -24.88 4.34
N ILE A 383 6.70 -25.51 5.49
CA ILE A 383 5.96 -26.76 5.62
C ILE A 383 4.47 -26.48 5.82
N LEU A 384 4.15 -25.52 6.70
CA LEU A 384 2.77 -25.20 7.08
C LEU A 384 2.04 -24.39 5.99
N ALA A 385 2.73 -23.51 5.28
CA ALA A 385 2.08 -22.60 4.33
C ALA A 385 1.44 -23.30 3.13
N PRO A 386 2.07 -24.31 2.47
CA PRO A 386 1.40 -25.10 1.44
C PRO A 386 0.15 -25.83 1.97
N LEU A 387 0.22 -26.40 3.18
CA LEU A 387 -0.90 -27.09 3.82
C LEU A 387 -2.07 -26.13 4.09
N LEU A 388 -1.79 -25.00 4.73
CA LEU A 388 -2.78 -23.95 4.96
C LEU A 388 -3.39 -23.44 3.67
N LEU A 389 -2.60 -23.27 2.61
CA LEU A 389 -3.10 -22.84 1.31
C LEU A 389 -4.06 -23.86 0.70
N SER A 390 -3.73 -25.16 0.79
CA SER A 390 -4.62 -26.24 0.30
C SER A 390 -5.98 -26.23 0.99
N PHE A 391 -6.01 -25.94 2.30
CA PHE A 391 -7.23 -25.88 3.10
C PHE A 391 -8.05 -24.62 2.80
N VAL A 392 -7.37 -23.48 2.69
CA VAL A 392 -8.02 -22.17 2.56
C VAL A 392 -8.42 -21.89 1.10
N ALA A 393 -7.46 -21.94 0.17
CA ALA A 393 -7.65 -21.62 -1.26
C ALA A 393 -8.05 -22.83 -2.12
N GLY A 394 -7.88 -24.06 -1.63
CA GLY A 394 -8.15 -25.29 -2.36
C GLY A 394 -6.91 -25.90 -3.03
N SER A 395 -6.91 -27.22 -3.20
CA SER A 395 -5.77 -28.00 -3.73
C SER A 395 -5.33 -27.58 -5.13
N ARG A 396 -6.24 -27.06 -5.96
CA ARG A 396 -5.91 -26.57 -7.30
C ARG A 396 -4.78 -25.54 -7.30
N TRP A 397 -4.71 -24.67 -6.30
CA TRP A 397 -3.66 -23.65 -6.22
C TRP A 397 -2.32 -24.25 -5.77
N THR A 398 -2.34 -25.27 -4.92
CA THR A 398 -1.11 -25.98 -4.53
C THR A 398 -0.54 -26.79 -5.68
N ASP A 399 -1.40 -27.44 -6.48
CA ASP A 399 -1.00 -28.24 -7.66
C ASP A 399 -0.34 -27.37 -8.74
N LEU A 400 -0.73 -26.09 -8.82
CA LEU A 400 -0.18 -25.11 -9.76
C LEU A 400 1.08 -24.39 -9.24
N GLY A 401 1.70 -24.90 -8.17
CA GLY A 401 2.97 -24.40 -7.64
C GLY A 401 2.84 -23.26 -6.63
N ALA A 402 1.63 -22.74 -6.36
CA ALA A 402 1.45 -21.63 -5.42
C ALA A 402 1.81 -21.99 -3.97
N GLY A 403 1.65 -23.27 -3.59
CA GLY A 403 2.07 -23.76 -2.29
C GLY A 403 3.58 -23.61 -2.09
N LYS A 404 4.39 -24.02 -3.09
CA LYS A 404 5.86 -23.90 -3.04
C LYS A 404 6.31 -22.44 -3.00
N VAL A 405 5.71 -21.59 -3.84
CA VAL A 405 6.00 -20.13 -3.85
C VAL A 405 5.64 -19.49 -2.51
N LEU A 406 4.50 -19.85 -1.92
CA LEU A 406 4.11 -19.36 -0.59
C LEU A 406 5.06 -19.87 0.50
N GLY A 407 5.52 -21.12 0.40
CA GLY A 407 6.57 -21.66 1.27
C GLY A 407 7.86 -20.84 1.19
N ILE A 408 8.32 -20.49 -0.01
CA ILE A 408 9.50 -19.62 -0.20
C ILE A 408 9.24 -18.20 0.30
N TYR A 409 8.02 -17.68 0.16
CA TYR A 409 7.62 -16.38 0.69
C TYR A 409 7.83 -16.29 2.22
N THR A 410 7.81 -17.40 2.95
CA THR A 410 8.07 -17.37 4.40
C THR A 410 9.49 -16.92 4.75
N TYR A 411 10.47 -17.12 3.86
CA TYR A 411 11.82 -16.55 4.00
C TYR A 411 11.87 -15.03 3.75
N TYR A 412 10.85 -14.47 3.10
CA TYR A 412 10.72 -13.04 2.87
C TYR A 412 10.11 -12.29 4.07
N ILE A 413 9.29 -12.97 4.89
CA ILE A 413 8.62 -12.39 6.07
C ILE A 413 9.60 -11.74 7.07
N PRO A 414 10.75 -12.36 7.44
CA PRO A 414 11.75 -11.71 8.29
C PRO A 414 12.24 -10.37 7.73
N LEU A 415 12.47 -10.30 6.41
CA LEU A 415 12.94 -9.09 5.75
C LEU A 415 11.88 -8.00 5.79
N LEU A 416 10.61 -8.33 5.57
CA LEU A 416 9.49 -7.39 5.72
C LEU A 416 9.43 -6.82 7.14
N ALA A 417 9.53 -7.67 8.16
CA ALA A 417 9.47 -7.26 9.55
C ALA A 417 10.59 -6.26 9.91
N VAL A 418 11.83 -6.61 9.56
CA VAL A 418 13.01 -5.79 9.87
C VAL A 418 13.02 -4.50 9.06
N ASN A 419 12.73 -4.56 7.76
CA ASN A 419 12.65 -3.37 6.91
C ASN A 419 11.60 -2.39 7.45
N GLY A 420 10.38 -2.87 7.74
CA GLY A 420 9.28 -2.00 8.15
C GLY A 420 9.58 -1.20 9.41
N ILE A 421 10.09 -1.83 10.48
CA ILE A 421 10.38 -1.11 11.74
C ILE A 421 11.59 -0.18 11.62
N THR A 422 12.63 -0.59 10.88
CA THR A 422 13.82 0.25 10.70
C THR A 422 13.53 1.47 9.82
N GLU A 423 12.74 1.29 8.76
CA GLU A 423 12.27 2.39 7.91
C GLU A 423 11.31 3.32 8.65
N ALA A 424 10.46 2.80 9.54
CA ALA A 424 9.63 3.61 10.43
C ALA A 424 10.47 4.51 11.35
N PHE A 425 11.61 4.02 11.85
CA PHE A 425 12.55 4.84 12.62
C PHE A 425 13.20 5.92 11.75
N VAL A 426 13.76 5.54 10.59
CA VAL A 426 14.41 6.50 9.66
C VAL A 426 13.42 7.61 9.29
N ALA A 427 12.19 7.26 8.91
CA ALA A 427 11.15 8.22 8.55
C ALA A 427 10.73 9.15 9.71
N ALA A 428 10.91 8.72 10.96
CA ALA A 428 10.56 9.51 12.14
C ALA A 428 11.64 10.55 12.52
N VAL A 429 12.91 10.30 12.19
CA VAL A 429 14.04 11.12 12.68
C VAL A 429 14.85 11.81 11.58
N ALA A 430 14.76 11.35 10.33
CA ALA A 430 15.55 11.88 9.23
C ALA A 430 15.10 13.29 8.83
N ASN A 431 16.06 14.17 8.57
CA ASN A 431 15.77 15.51 8.03
C ASN A 431 15.52 15.47 6.51
N ASN A 432 15.09 16.60 5.92
CA ASN A 432 14.80 16.68 4.49
C ASN A 432 15.98 16.29 3.58
N LYS A 433 17.23 16.60 3.96
CA LYS A 433 18.42 16.24 3.17
C LYS A 433 18.68 14.74 3.23
N GLU A 434 18.48 14.13 4.39
CA GLU A 434 18.64 12.69 4.62
C GLU A 434 17.54 11.88 3.93
N LEU A 435 16.29 12.36 3.95
CA LEU A 435 15.17 11.78 3.21
C LEU A 435 15.37 11.86 1.70
N TYR A 436 15.92 12.98 1.21
CA TYR A 436 16.32 13.10 -0.19
C TYR A 436 17.42 12.10 -0.54
N ARG A 437 18.48 12.01 0.29
CA ARG A 437 19.55 11.01 0.11
C ARG A 437 19.02 9.58 0.11
N GLN A 438 18.08 9.26 1.01
CA GLN A 438 17.40 7.96 1.03
C GLN A 438 16.65 7.70 -0.28
N SER A 439 15.96 8.72 -0.81
CA SER A 439 15.23 8.60 -2.08
C SER A 439 16.15 8.32 -3.27
N VAL A 440 17.35 8.91 -3.30
CA VAL A 440 18.36 8.61 -4.33
C VAL A 440 18.87 7.17 -4.18
N TRP A 441 19.17 6.72 -2.95
CA TRP A 441 19.57 5.34 -2.69
C TRP A 441 18.48 4.32 -3.04
N MET A 442 17.21 4.65 -2.82
CA MET A 442 16.09 3.81 -3.28
C MET A 442 16.10 3.60 -4.80
N GLY A 443 16.54 4.61 -5.57
CA GLY A 443 16.76 4.46 -7.01
C GLY A 443 17.89 3.49 -7.36
N ALA A 444 19.02 3.56 -6.66
CA ALA A 444 20.10 2.59 -6.83
C ALA A 444 19.66 1.17 -6.46
N PHE A 445 18.92 1.00 -5.36
CA PHE A 445 18.37 -0.29 -4.96
C PHE A 445 17.36 -0.83 -5.96
N PHE A 446 16.57 0.04 -6.60
CA PHE A 446 15.68 -0.35 -7.67
C PHE A 446 16.44 -0.93 -8.88
N VAL A 447 17.55 -0.32 -9.30
CA VAL A 447 18.39 -0.87 -10.38
C VAL A 447 18.96 -2.24 -10.00
N PHE A 448 19.44 -2.39 -8.77
CA PHE A 448 19.96 -3.67 -8.28
C PHE A 448 18.87 -4.75 -8.18
N PHE A 449 17.68 -4.39 -7.70
CA PHE A 449 16.48 -5.21 -7.73
C PHE A 449 16.11 -5.62 -9.17
N ALA A 450 16.15 -4.68 -10.11
CA ALA A 450 15.81 -4.92 -11.50
C ALA A 450 16.76 -5.94 -12.15
N GLY A 451 18.07 -5.79 -11.93
CA GLY A 451 19.07 -6.76 -12.36
C GLY A 451 18.88 -8.13 -11.70
N SER A 452 18.52 -8.17 -10.42
CA SER A 452 18.25 -9.41 -9.69
C SER A 452 17.01 -10.12 -10.21
N ALA A 453 15.92 -9.41 -10.51
CA ALA A 453 14.73 -10.04 -11.07
C ALA A 453 14.97 -10.54 -12.50
N TRP A 454 15.70 -9.79 -13.33
CA TRP A 454 16.12 -10.30 -14.64
C TRP A 454 16.95 -11.58 -14.51
N TRP A 455 17.86 -11.64 -13.54
CA TRP A 455 18.65 -12.84 -13.28
C TRP A 455 17.80 -14.03 -12.81
N PHE A 456 16.98 -13.85 -11.77
CA PHE A 456 16.19 -14.95 -11.20
C PHE A 456 15.03 -15.40 -12.09
N VAL A 457 14.34 -14.46 -12.75
CA VAL A 457 13.15 -14.74 -13.56
C VAL A 457 13.53 -15.09 -15.00
N ALA A 458 14.35 -14.27 -15.66
CA ALA A 458 14.64 -14.46 -17.09
C ALA A 458 15.79 -15.44 -17.35
N LYS A 459 16.86 -15.42 -16.54
CA LYS A 459 18.03 -16.31 -16.74
C LYS A 459 17.90 -17.66 -16.05
N LEU A 460 17.56 -17.66 -14.75
CA LEU A 460 17.43 -18.89 -13.97
C LEU A 460 16.06 -19.57 -14.13
N GLN A 461 15.09 -18.90 -14.78
CA GLN A 461 13.75 -19.44 -15.05
C GLN A 461 13.05 -19.96 -13.78
N LEU A 462 13.28 -19.31 -12.63
CA LEU A 462 12.67 -19.68 -11.35
C LEU A 462 11.18 -19.31 -11.25
N GLY A 463 10.60 -18.73 -12.31
CA GLY A 463 9.20 -18.31 -12.37
C GLY A 463 8.81 -17.40 -11.20
N ALA A 464 7.66 -17.66 -10.60
CA ALA A 464 7.15 -16.95 -9.42
C ALA A 464 8.08 -17.00 -8.19
N GLU A 465 8.89 -18.06 -8.03
CA GLU A 465 9.87 -18.16 -6.94
C GLU A 465 10.99 -17.13 -7.11
N GLY A 466 11.43 -16.93 -8.35
CA GLY A 466 12.43 -15.92 -8.70
C GLY A 466 11.99 -14.50 -8.37
N ILE A 467 10.68 -14.22 -8.48
CA ILE A 467 10.10 -12.92 -8.08
C ILE A 467 10.22 -12.71 -6.56
N VAL A 468 9.98 -13.75 -5.75
CA VAL A 468 10.15 -13.67 -4.30
C VAL A 468 11.61 -13.38 -3.94
N TRP A 469 12.55 -14.11 -4.55
CA TRP A 469 13.98 -13.90 -4.31
C TRP A 469 14.46 -12.51 -4.73
N ALA A 470 13.99 -11.99 -5.86
CA ALA A 470 14.29 -10.63 -6.28
C ALA A 470 13.82 -9.60 -5.22
N ASN A 471 12.63 -9.80 -4.67
CA ASN A 471 12.12 -8.96 -3.58
C ASN A 471 12.93 -9.10 -2.28
N CYS A 472 13.40 -10.31 -1.95
CA CYS A 472 14.32 -10.50 -0.84
C CYS A 472 15.60 -9.67 -1.01
N VAL A 473 16.16 -9.61 -2.22
CA VAL A 473 17.34 -8.78 -2.52
C VAL A 473 17.04 -7.30 -2.34
N ASN A 474 15.90 -6.82 -2.86
CA ASN A 474 15.46 -5.43 -2.69
C ASN A 474 15.33 -5.06 -1.20
N MET A 475 14.63 -5.87 -0.40
CA MET A 475 14.47 -5.61 1.03
C MET A 475 15.78 -5.71 1.79
N SER A 476 16.68 -6.61 1.43
CA SER A 476 18.00 -6.71 2.05
C SER A 476 18.83 -5.45 1.85
N ALA A 477 18.85 -4.89 0.62
CA ALA A 477 19.54 -3.63 0.35
C ALA A 477 18.97 -2.46 1.17
N ARG A 478 17.63 -2.39 1.29
CA ARG A 478 16.94 -1.39 2.12
C ARG A 478 17.28 -1.53 3.60
N ILE A 479 17.30 -2.76 4.12
CA ILE A 479 17.68 -3.04 5.51
C ILE A 479 19.10 -2.57 5.77
N VAL A 480 20.06 -2.91 4.90
CA VAL A 480 21.46 -2.46 5.05
C VAL A 480 21.56 -0.94 5.13
N TYR A 481 20.84 -0.22 4.26
CA TYR A 481 20.79 1.25 4.32
C TYR A 481 20.19 1.77 5.63
N CYS A 482 19.07 1.21 6.07
CA CYS A 482 18.41 1.66 7.30
C CYS A 482 19.31 1.42 8.51
N PHE A 483 19.95 0.25 8.61
CA PHE A 483 20.92 -0.02 9.68
C PHE A 483 22.10 0.95 9.61
N TRP A 484 22.69 1.18 8.44
CA TRP A 484 23.77 2.17 8.28
C TRP A 484 23.35 3.56 8.80
N PHE A 485 22.15 4.01 8.45
CA PHE A 485 21.61 5.28 8.92
C PHE A 485 21.41 5.29 10.44
N ILE A 486 20.78 4.26 11.00
CA ILE A 486 20.49 4.16 12.44
C ILE A 486 21.79 4.11 13.27
N SER A 487 22.77 3.32 12.82
CA SER A 487 24.09 3.25 13.45
C SER A 487 24.79 4.60 13.44
N GLY A 488 24.74 5.33 12.33
CA GLY A 488 25.27 6.69 12.25
C GLY A 488 24.53 7.68 13.17
N TYR A 489 23.20 7.58 13.23
CA TYR A 489 22.35 8.46 14.02
C TYR A 489 22.62 8.36 15.53
N PHE A 490 22.68 7.12 16.06
CA PHE A 490 22.97 6.89 17.48
C PHE A 490 24.45 7.06 17.81
N GLY A 491 25.35 6.66 16.90
CA GLY A 491 26.80 6.83 17.05
C GLY A 491 27.20 8.30 17.16
N ALA A 492 26.61 9.18 16.34
CA ALA A 492 26.84 10.63 16.41
C ALA A 492 26.37 11.26 17.74
N ARG A 493 25.56 10.56 18.53
CA ARG A 493 25.02 11.01 19.82
C ARG A 493 25.65 10.28 21.02
N GLY A 494 26.68 9.46 20.79
CA GLY A 494 27.35 8.69 21.83
C GLY A 494 26.48 7.58 22.44
N ILE A 495 25.36 7.22 21.81
CA ILE A 495 24.43 6.23 22.31
C ILE A 495 24.89 4.85 21.84
N MET A 496 25.45 4.08 22.75
CA MET A 496 25.79 2.67 22.52
C MET A 496 24.70 1.77 23.10
N MET A 497 24.36 0.69 22.39
CA MET A 497 23.40 -0.29 22.89
C MET A 497 24.05 -1.24 23.89
N SER A 498 23.39 -1.43 25.03
CA SER A 498 23.71 -2.53 25.94
C SER A 498 23.22 -3.86 25.35
N THR A 499 24.16 -4.75 25.06
CA THR A 499 23.91 -6.13 24.63
C THR A 499 24.37 -7.10 25.71
N ASN A 500 23.97 -8.38 25.61
CA ASN A 500 24.48 -9.46 26.49
C ASN A 500 26.02 -9.62 26.41
N LYS A 501 26.71 -8.96 25.46
CA LYS A 501 28.16 -8.97 25.28
C LYS A 501 28.81 -7.59 25.54
N GLY A 502 28.11 -6.66 26.18
CA GLY A 502 28.61 -5.30 26.48
C GLY A 502 28.00 -4.19 25.62
N TYR A 503 28.58 -2.99 25.67
CA TYR A 503 28.16 -1.83 24.87
C TYR A 503 28.69 -1.95 23.45
N GLN A 504 27.79 -1.98 22.46
CA GLN A 504 28.16 -1.99 21.05
C GLN A 504 27.41 -0.94 20.25
N ASN A 505 28.01 -0.52 19.14
CA ASN A 505 27.31 0.25 18.12
C ASN A 505 26.12 -0.56 17.60
N PHE A 506 25.01 0.13 17.31
CA PHE A 506 23.85 -0.48 16.69
C PHE A 506 24.31 -1.22 15.43
N SER A 507 24.05 -2.52 15.35
CA SER A 507 24.53 -3.38 14.25
C SER A 507 23.45 -4.38 13.88
N LEU A 508 23.42 -4.79 12.61
CA LEU A 508 22.53 -5.83 12.10
C LEU A 508 22.59 -7.10 12.97
N LEU A 509 23.79 -7.46 13.45
CA LEU A 509 24.00 -8.63 14.31
C LEU A 509 23.29 -8.54 15.66
N SER A 510 23.03 -7.32 16.15
CA SER A 510 22.33 -7.12 17.43
C SER A 510 20.82 -7.37 17.35
N ALA A 511 20.28 -7.44 16.12
CA ALA A 511 18.87 -7.73 15.84
C ALA A 511 18.63 -9.23 15.56
N LEU A 512 19.67 -10.05 15.50
CA LEU A 512 19.54 -11.49 15.27
C LEU A 512 18.90 -12.20 16.49
N PRO A 513 18.11 -13.26 16.26
CA PRO A 513 17.53 -14.04 17.34
C PRO A 513 18.61 -14.67 18.22
N SER A 514 18.25 -14.96 19.47
CA SER A 514 19.17 -15.62 20.40
C SER A 514 19.60 -17.00 19.87
N ALA A 515 20.80 -17.45 20.22
CA ALA A 515 21.28 -18.77 19.84
C ALA A 515 20.33 -19.89 20.30
N ALA A 516 19.65 -19.71 21.44
CA ALA A 516 18.63 -20.62 21.93
C ALA A 516 17.40 -20.66 21.00
N SER A 517 16.91 -19.50 20.55
CA SER A 517 15.79 -19.40 19.61
C SER A 517 16.13 -20.05 18.26
N ILE A 518 17.37 -19.88 17.79
CA ILE A 518 17.85 -20.54 16.57
C ILE A 518 17.94 -22.06 16.78
N ALA A 519 18.49 -22.52 17.91
CA ALA A 519 18.60 -23.94 18.24
C ALA A 519 17.22 -24.63 18.30
N VAL A 520 16.26 -24.00 18.98
CA VAL A 520 14.87 -24.44 19.03
C VAL A 520 14.27 -24.45 17.62
N GLY A 521 14.51 -23.42 16.82
CA GLY A 521 14.09 -23.37 15.41
C GLY A 521 14.65 -24.52 14.57
N THR A 522 15.94 -24.84 14.72
CA THR A 522 16.60 -25.95 14.00
C THR A 522 16.16 -27.33 14.48
N SER A 523 15.55 -27.44 15.66
CA SER A 523 14.99 -28.70 16.15
C SER A 523 13.66 -29.06 15.49
N ILE A 524 12.96 -28.10 14.87
CA ILE A 524 11.64 -28.30 14.27
C ILE A 524 11.63 -29.40 13.19
N PRO A 525 12.53 -29.41 12.19
CA PRO A 525 12.56 -30.49 11.20
C PRO A 525 12.74 -31.87 11.82
N PHE A 526 13.54 -31.97 12.90
CA PHE A 526 13.73 -33.22 13.63
C PHE A 526 12.47 -33.65 14.37
N LEU A 527 11.78 -32.72 15.05
CA LEU A 527 10.51 -32.99 15.71
C LEU A 527 9.41 -33.40 14.72
N LEU A 528 9.36 -32.75 13.55
CA LEU A 528 8.41 -33.09 12.50
C LEU A 528 8.68 -34.49 11.94
N ASN A 529 9.94 -34.83 11.67
CA ASN A 529 10.36 -36.16 11.22
C ASN A 529 10.09 -37.23 12.29
N ALA A 530 10.37 -36.94 13.57
CA ALA A 530 10.06 -37.86 14.68
C ALA A 530 8.55 -38.08 14.88
N SER A 531 7.73 -37.10 14.51
CA SER A 531 6.26 -37.20 14.53
C SER A 531 5.67 -37.81 13.25
N GLU A 532 6.51 -38.21 12.29
CA GLU A 532 6.06 -38.79 11.03
C GLU A 532 5.31 -40.11 11.25
N GLY A 533 4.22 -40.33 10.51
CA GLY A 533 3.33 -41.49 10.70
C GLY A 533 2.20 -41.28 11.72
N TYR A 534 2.36 -40.41 12.73
CA TYR A 534 1.26 -40.03 13.62
C TYR A 534 0.18 -39.25 12.83
N LEU A 535 -1.09 -39.63 13.00
CA LEU A 535 -2.26 -39.04 12.30
C LEU A 535 -2.26 -39.18 10.77
N SER A 536 -1.37 -39.99 10.19
CA SER A 536 -1.35 -40.31 8.74
C SER A 536 -2.67 -40.90 8.23
N ALA A 537 -3.45 -41.53 9.11
CA ALA A 537 -4.79 -42.05 8.83
C ALA A 537 -5.84 -40.95 8.52
N TYR A 538 -5.57 -39.67 8.84
CA TYR A 538 -6.53 -38.57 8.75
C TYR A 538 -6.25 -37.58 7.59
N SER A 539 -5.50 -38.01 6.55
CA SER A 539 -5.21 -37.20 5.36
C SER A 539 -4.55 -35.84 5.72
N SER A 540 -4.69 -34.82 4.87
CA SER A 540 -4.10 -33.48 5.01
C SER A 540 -4.49 -32.74 6.30
N LEU A 541 -5.66 -33.06 6.87
CA LEU A 541 -6.11 -32.46 8.13
C LEU A 541 -5.37 -33.05 9.34
N GLY A 542 -5.07 -34.35 9.31
CA GLY A 542 -4.21 -35.00 10.31
C GLY A 542 -2.79 -34.43 10.30
N GLU A 543 -2.25 -34.18 9.10
CA GLU A 543 -0.93 -33.56 8.94
C GLU A 543 -0.90 -32.10 9.44
N LEU A 544 -1.97 -31.33 9.21
CA LEU A 544 -2.10 -29.97 9.73
C LEU A 544 -2.13 -29.93 11.26
N ILE A 545 -2.91 -30.82 11.89
CA ILE A 545 -2.98 -30.94 13.35
C ILE A 545 -1.62 -31.33 13.92
N ARG A 546 -0.90 -32.26 13.28
CA ARG A 546 0.44 -32.68 13.68
C ARG A 546 1.42 -31.50 13.66
N VAL A 547 1.51 -30.79 12.53
CA VAL A 547 2.42 -29.64 12.39
C VAL A 547 2.03 -28.54 13.38
N GLY A 548 0.73 -28.30 13.58
CA GLY A 548 0.23 -27.35 14.58
C GLY A 548 0.59 -27.73 16.02
N GLY A 549 0.54 -29.02 16.36
CA GLY A 549 0.96 -29.52 17.68
C GLY A 549 2.46 -29.31 17.93
N VAL A 550 3.31 -29.64 16.95
CA VAL A 550 4.76 -29.37 17.04
C VAL A 550 5.03 -27.87 17.15
N ALA A 551 4.32 -27.05 16.38
CA ALA A 551 4.42 -25.59 16.48
C ALA A 551 4.07 -25.08 17.89
N ALA A 552 3.00 -25.58 18.50
CA ALA A 552 2.59 -25.17 19.84
C ALA A 552 3.63 -25.53 20.91
N VAL A 553 4.21 -26.74 20.85
CA VAL A 553 5.29 -27.15 21.77
C VAL A 553 6.51 -26.25 21.62
N VAL A 554 6.89 -25.93 20.38
CA VAL A 554 8.03 -25.07 20.09
C VAL A 554 7.79 -23.64 20.58
N VAL A 555 6.60 -23.10 20.39
CA VAL A 555 6.22 -21.76 20.89
C VAL A 555 6.25 -21.71 22.41
N ILE A 556 5.85 -22.78 23.11
CA ILE A 556 5.92 -22.86 24.58
C ILE A 556 7.39 -22.94 25.06
N ALA A 557 8.29 -23.49 24.24
CA ALA A 557 9.70 -23.65 24.58
C ALA A 557 10.57 -22.40 24.30
N MET A 558 10.07 -21.47 23.47
CA MET A 558 10.72 -20.19 23.13
C MET A 558 10.34 -19.09 24.10
#